data_AF-A0A1I6D801-F1
#
_entry.id   AF-A0A1I6D801-F1
#
_cell.length_a   1.000
_cell.length_b   1.000
_cell.length_c   1.000
_cell.angle_alpha   90.00
_cell.angle_beta   90.00
_cell.angle_gamma   90.00
#
_symmetry.space_group_name_H-M   'P 1'
#
loop_
_entity.id
_entity.type
_entity.pdbx_description
1 polymer ?
#
loop_
_entity_poly.entity_id
_entity_poly.type
_entity_poly.pdbx_seq_one_letter_code
_entity_poly.pdbx_strand_id
1 'polypeptide(L)'
;MMKKVIMAVMLSGLMISNAFAISESYRAKLEKSGCTQVTEANGTCDINKSKAANSQHKDTVYKLDDVSVVIKSDQSVTVNGKYAAVSEKNANAAVYEQGIYTVIVYAKKVSLMKNGVYVADMKKVK
;
A
#
# COMPACT_ATOMS: atom_id res chain seq x y z
N MET A 1 37.85 34.58 -32.10
CA MET A 1 36.77 33.57 -32.06
C MET A 1 36.45 33.05 -30.65
N MET A 2 37.38 33.08 -29.68
CA MET A 2 37.16 32.59 -28.30
C MET A 2 36.11 33.37 -27.47
N LYS A 3 35.93 34.69 -27.68
CA LYS A 3 34.93 35.49 -26.93
C LYS A 3 33.47 35.12 -27.22
N LYS A 4 33.16 34.62 -28.43
CA LYS A 4 31.78 34.20 -28.79
C LYS A 4 31.43 32.83 -28.20
N VAL A 5 32.44 31.98 -27.98
CA VAL A 5 32.27 30.65 -27.36
C VAL A 5 31.96 30.80 -25.87
N ILE A 6 32.58 31.76 -25.18
CA ILE A 6 32.32 32.01 -23.75
C ILE A 6 30.87 32.48 -23.52
N MET A 7 30.30 33.27 -24.43
CA MET A 7 28.93 33.77 -24.29
C MET A 7 27.85 32.70 -24.58
N ALA A 8 28.18 31.69 -25.40
CA ALA A 8 27.27 30.58 -25.72
C ALA A 8 27.15 29.56 -24.56
N VAL A 9 28.17 29.44 -23.71
CA VAL A 9 28.18 28.50 -22.56
C VAL A 9 27.39 29.05 -21.36
N MET A 10 27.25 30.36 -21.21
CA MET A 10 26.48 30.94 -20.09
C MET A 10 24.95 30.83 -20.25
N LEU A 11 24.44 30.62 -21.47
CA LEU A 11 23.00 30.65 -21.75
C LEU A 11 22.31 29.29 -21.57
N SER A 12 23.06 28.18 -21.41
CA SER A 12 22.52 26.83 -21.27
C SER A 12 22.19 26.42 -19.83
N GLY A 13 22.45 27.26 -18.82
CA GLY A 13 22.36 26.90 -17.40
C GLY A 13 21.01 27.17 -16.69
N LEU A 14 20.00 27.74 -17.34
CA LEU A 14 18.83 28.33 -16.64
C LEU A 14 17.56 27.46 -16.58
N MET A 15 17.59 26.20 -17.04
CA MET A 15 16.37 25.38 -17.13
C MET A 15 16.38 24.16 -16.20
N ILE A 16 16.67 24.36 -14.91
CA ILE A 16 16.37 23.35 -13.87
C ILE A 16 15.00 23.70 -13.28
N SER A 17 13.93 23.46 -14.04
CA SER A 17 12.58 23.49 -13.46
C SER A 17 12.44 22.26 -12.57
N ASN A 18 12.17 22.49 -11.28
CA ASN A 18 11.75 21.41 -10.40
C ASN A 18 10.42 20.88 -10.94
N ALA A 19 10.45 19.72 -11.59
CA ALA A 19 9.26 19.01 -12.01
C ALA A 19 8.56 18.46 -10.75
N PHE A 20 7.70 19.28 -10.15
CA PHE A 20 6.85 18.82 -9.07
C PHE A 20 5.86 17.80 -9.64
N ALA A 21 6.02 16.54 -9.25
CA ALA A 21 5.18 15.43 -9.74
C ALA A 21 3.70 15.57 -9.37
N ILE A 22 3.36 16.43 -8.41
CA ILE A 22 2.00 16.71 -7.96
C ILE A 22 1.81 18.20 -7.69
N SER A 23 0.57 18.69 -7.85
CA SER A 23 0.24 20.09 -7.55
C SER A 23 0.35 20.39 -6.05
N GLU A 24 0.63 21.65 -5.71
CA GLU A 24 0.66 22.13 -4.32
C GLU A 24 -0.69 21.89 -3.62
N SER A 25 -1.79 22.17 -4.32
CA SER A 25 -3.13 21.95 -3.79
C SER A 25 -3.42 20.47 -3.49
N TYR A 26 -2.89 19.55 -4.30
CA TYR A 26 -3.02 18.12 -4.06
C TYR A 26 -2.15 17.66 -2.89
N ARG A 27 -0.92 18.19 -2.74
CA ARG A 27 -0.10 17.98 -1.53
C ARG A 27 -0.83 18.39 -0.26
N ALA A 28 -1.40 19.58 -0.23
CA ALA A 28 -2.13 20.09 0.93
C ALA A 28 -3.32 19.18 1.30
N LYS A 29 -4.01 18.62 0.29
CA LYS A 29 -5.09 17.64 0.51
C LYS A 29 -4.60 16.33 1.10
N LEU A 30 -3.46 15.79 0.62
CA LEU A 30 -2.84 14.59 1.18
C LEU A 30 -2.43 14.81 2.64
N GLU A 31 -1.79 15.94 2.95
CA GLU A 31 -1.36 16.29 4.31
C GLU A 31 -2.56 16.45 5.28
N LYS A 32 -3.64 17.11 4.83
CA LYS A 32 -4.88 17.30 5.60
C LYS A 32 -5.62 15.98 5.86
N SER A 33 -5.72 15.13 4.83
CA SER A 33 -6.42 13.84 4.92
C SER A 33 -5.59 12.74 5.58
N GLY A 34 -4.28 12.95 5.72
CA GLY A 34 -3.35 11.93 6.20
C GLY A 34 -3.07 10.80 5.19
N CYS A 35 -3.50 10.96 3.94
CA CYS A 35 -3.28 10.00 2.88
C CYS A 35 -1.89 10.18 2.25
N THR A 36 -1.37 9.10 1.70
CA THR A 36 -0.30 9.10 0.69
C THR A 36 -0.90 8.89 -0.70
N GLN A 37 -0.14 9.19 -1.76
CA GLN A 37 -0.57 8.91 -3.14
C GLN A 37 -0.92 7.43 -3.34
N VAL A 38 -0.17 6.51 -2.71
CA VAL A 38 -0.40 5.07 -2.83
C VAL A 38 -1.70 4.66 -2.13
N THR A 39 -1.94 5.16 -0.91
CA THR A 39 -3.14 4.83 -0.13
C THR A 39 -4.42 5.48 -0.68
N GLU A 40 -4.28 6.59 -1.40
CA GLU A 40 -5.39 7.19 -2.14
C GLU A 40 -5.70 6.36 -3.39
N ALA A 41 -4.69 6.04 -4.19
CA ALA A 41 -4.85 5.25 -5.41
C ALA A 41 -5.38 3.82 -5.17
N ASN A 42 -5.04 3.19 -4.05
CA ASN A 42 -5.53 1.85 -3.70
C ASN A 42 -6.86 1.85 -2.92
N GLY A 43 -7.43 3.03 -2.67
CA GLY A 43 -8.72 3.23 -2.00
C GLY A 43 -8.74 2.99 -0.49
N THR A 44 -7.59 2.81 0.17
CA THR A 44 -7.54 2.62 1.64
C THR A 44 -7.61 3.92 2.42
N CYS A 45 -7.49 5.06 1.73
CA CYS A 45 -7.56 6.38 2.32
C CYS A 45 -8.33 7.32 1.38
N ASP A 46 -9.35 8.00 1.91
CA ASP A 46 -10.15 8.94 1.14
C ASP A 46 -9.62 10.36 1.34
N ILE A 47 -9.11 10.96 0.28
CA ILE A 47 -8.49 12.29 0.32
C ILE A 47 -9.47 13.41 0.71
N ASN A 48 -10.78 13.17 0.61
CA ASN A 48 -11.82 14.13 1.00
C ASN A 48 -12.23 14.00 2.47
N LYS A 49 -11.76 12.96 3.18
CA LYS A 49 -11.99 12.76 4.61
C LYS A 49 -10.92 13.40 5.47
N SER A 50 -11.23 13.59 6.75
CA SER A 50 -10.26 14.07 7.73
C SER A 50 -9.26 12.96 8.08
N LYS A 51 -8.06 13.36 8.53
CA LYS A 51 -7.06 12.42 9.07
C LYS A 51 -7.65 11.47 10.12
N ALA A 52 -8.47 11.96 11.03
CA ALA A 52 -9.12 11.13 12.05
C ALA A 52 -10.08 10.09 11.45
N ALA A 53 -10.82 10.44 10.41
CA ALA A 53 -11.71 9.51 9.72
C ALA A 53 -10.93 8.46 8.90
N ASN A 54 -9.81 8.84 8.29
CA ASN A 54 -8.94 7.90 7.57
C ASN A 54 -8.09 7.01 8.51
N SER A 55 -7.84 7.46 9.74
CA SER A 55 -7.14 6.67 10.77
C SER A 55 -7.96 5.47 11.29
N GLN A 56 -9.20 5.30 10.80
CA GLN A 56 -10.12 4.24 11.24
C GLN A 56 -9.84 2.88 10.58
N HIS A 57 -8.99 2.81 9.57
CA HIS A 57 -8.56 1.52 9.00
C HIS A 57 -7.54 0.88 9.95
N LYS A 58 -8.02 0.17 10.96
CA LYS A 58 -7.18 -0.63 11.85
C LYS A 58 -6.80 -1.93 11.18
N ASP A 59 -5.58 -2.37 11.48
CA ASP A 59 -5.12 -3.73 11.18
C ASP A 59 -6.17 -4.73 11.65
N THR A 60 -6.60 -5.59 10.73
CA THR A 60 -7.54 -6.66 11.04
C THR A 60 -6.77 -7.94 11.30
N VAL A 61 -6.93 -8.47 12.51
CA VAL A 61 -6.24 -9.69 12.95
C VAL A 61 -7.17 -10.88 12.82
N TYR A 62 -6.66 -11.96 12.23
CA TYR A 62 -7.29 -13.26 12.14
C TYR A 62 -6.40 -14.27 12.86
N LYS A 63 -7.01 -15.13 13.68
CA LYS A 63 -6.28 -16.17 14.41
C LYS A 63 -6.88 -17.54 14.17
N LEU A 64 -5.99 -18.52 14.06
CA LEU A 64 -6.31 -19.94 14.08
C LEU A 64 -5.12 -20.65 14.72
N ASP A 65 -5.34 -21.30 15.86
CA ASP A 65 -4.30 -21.98 16.65
C ASP A 65 -3.03 -21.12 16.85
N ASP A 66 -1.90 -21.55 16.28
CA ASP A 66 -0.58 -20.88 16.34
C ASP A 66 -0.32 -19.89 15.19
N VAL A 67 -1.32 -19.66 14.32
CA VAL A 67 -1.20 -18.79 13.15
C VAL A 67 -2.00 -17.49 13.34
N SER A 68 -1.28 -16.37 13.26
CA SER A 68 -1.83 -15.02 13.27
C SER A 68 -1.63 -14.36 11.91
N VAL A 69 -2.73 -14.09 11.23
CA VAL A 69 -2.75 -13.35 9.97
C VAL A 69 -3.22 -11.93 10.26
N VAL A 70 -2.41 -10.94 9.88
CA VAL A 70 -2.76 -9.51 10.04
C VAL A 70 -2.87 -8.89 8.66
N ILE A 71 -4.06 -8.38 8.33
CA ILE A 71 -4.30 -7.55 7.16
C ILE A 71 -4.20 -6.11 7.61
N LYS A 72 -3.17 -5.42 7.16
CA LYS A 72 -2.92 -4.03 7.52
C LYS A 72 -3.83 -3.08 6.76
N SER A 73 -3.88 -1.84 7.23
CA SER A 73 -4.63 -0.75 6.59
C SER A 73 -4.24 -0.48 5.13
N ASP A 74 -3.00 -0.77 4.76
CA ASP A 74 -2.46 -0.63 3.40
C ASP A 74 -2.68 -1.88 2.51
N GLN A 75 -3.50 -2.84 2.97
CA GLN A 75 -3.74 -4.16 2.34
C GLN A 75 -2.52 -5.09 2.30
N SER A 76 -1.41 -4.74 2.96
CA SER A 76 -0.33 -5.69 3.16
C SER A 76 -0.74 -6.77 4.18
N VAL A 77 -0.25 -7.99 3.98
CA VAL A 77 -0.58 -9.13 4.84
C VAL A 77 0.69 -9.64 5.51
N THR A 78 0.59 -9.94 6.80
CA THR A 78 1.63 -10.66 7.53
C THR A 78 1.08 -11.97 8.10
N VAL A 79 1.92 -13.00 8.10
CA VAL A 79 1.68 -14.28 8.76
C VAL A 79 2.72 -14.41 9.86
N ASN A 80 2.27 -14.52 11.12
CA ASN A 80 3.14 -14.56 12.31
C ASN A 80 4.18 -13.43 12.34
N GLY A 81 3.77 -12.23 11.93
CA GLY A 81 4.61 -11.03 11.91
C GLY A 81 5.55 -10.90 10.71
N LYS A 82 5.60 -11.89 9.81
CA LYS A 82 6.39 -11.84 8.57
C LYS A 82 5.50 -11.46 7.39
N TYR A 83 5.98 -10.58 6.53
CA TYR A 83 5.25 -10.20 5.31
C TYR A 83 5.03 -11.39 4.39
N ALA A 84 3.82 -11.48 3.85
CA ALA A 84 3.44 -12.43 2.82
C ALA A 84 3.45 -11.73 1.46
N ALA A 85 3.98 -12.42 0.44
CA ALA A 85 4.00 -11.90 -0.93
C ALA A 85 2.63 -12.10 -1.57
N VAL A 86 2.15 -11.13 -2.33
CA VAL A 86 0.95 -11.31 -3.16
C VAL A 86 1.32 -12.19 -4.35
N SER A 87 0.72 -13.38 -4.45
CA SER A 87 0.92 -14.26 -5.62
C SER A 87 -0.15 -14.03 -6.69
N GLU A 88 -1.40 -13.78 -6.28
CA GLU A 88 -2.52 -13.52 -7.20
C GLU A 88 -3.47 -12.47 -6.65
N LYS A 89 -4.05 -11.64 -7.53
CA LYS A 89 -5.13 -10.70 -7.18
C LYS A 89 -6.10 -10.58 -8.33
N ASN A 90 -7.37 -10.83 -8.05
CA ASN A 90 -8.48 -10.65 -8.99
C ASN A 90 -9.65 -9.94 -8.29
N ALA A 91 -10.77 -9.79 -9.00
CA ALA A 91 -11.95 -9.08 -8.49
C ALA A 91 -12.57 -9.73 -7.23
N ASN A 92 -12.31 -11.01 -6.98
CA ASN A 92 -12.99 -11.81 -5.98
C ASN A 92 -12.10 -12.13 -4.77
N ALA A 93 -10.79 -12.22 -4.98
CA ALA A 93 -9.83 -12.60 -3.95
C ALA A 93 -8.41 -12.07 -4.22
N ALA A 94 -7.63 -12.01 -3.15
CA ALA A 94 -6.18 -11.86 -3.19
C ALA A 94 -5.52 -13.03 -2.43
N VAL A 95 -4.48 -13.61 -3.04
CA VAL A 95 -3.72 -14.73 -2.50
C VAL A 95 -2.36 -14.21 -2.04
N TYR A 96 -2.01 -14.57 -0.81
CA TYR A 96 -0.75 -14.17 -0.16
C TYR A 96 0.01 -15.41 0.31
N GLU A 97 1.31 -15.45 0.06
CA GLU A 97 2.17 -16.59 0.37
C GLU A 97 3.29 -16.19 1.32
N GLN A 98 3.49 -17.02 2.36
CA GLN A 98 4.58 -16.88 3.33
C GLN A 98 5.08 -18.28 3.72
N GLY A 99 6.14 -18.73 3.04
CA GLY A 99 6.70 -20.06 3.26
C GLY A 99 5.66 -21.15 2.99
N ILE A 100 5.33 -21.93 4.03
CA ILE A 100 4.34 -23.01 3.94
C ILE A 100 2.89 -22.53 3.99
N TYR A 101 2.65 -21.25 4.26
CA TYR A 101 1.33 -20.69 4.44
C TYR A 101 0.85 -19.99 3.17
N THR A 102 -0.38 -20.28 2.78
CA THR A 102 -1.12 -19.52 1.77
C THR A 102 -2.38 -18.95 2.42
N VAL A 103 -2.56 -17.64 2.30
CA VAL A 103 -3.70 -16.91 2.85
C VAL A 103 -4.51 -16.37 1.69
N ILE A 104 -5.79 -16.74 1.63
CA ILE A 104 -6.71 -16.25 0.59
C ILE A 104 -7.69 -15.29 1.24
N VAL A 105 -7.62 -14.02 0.85
CA VAL A 105 -8.48 -12.95 1.34
C VAL A 105 -9.61 -12.71 0.36
N TYR A 106 -10.83 -13.00 0.77
CA TYR A 106 -12.07 -12.69 0.06
C TYR A 106 -12.75 -11.47 0.69
N ALA A 107 -13.77 -10.92 0.02
CA ALA A 107 -14.55 -9.79 0.53
C ALA A 107 -15.17 -10.03 1.93
N LYS A 108 -15.52 -11.28 2.28
CA LYS A 108 -16.23 -11.62 3.53
C LYS A 108 -15.55 -12.71 4.38
N LYS A 109 -14.44 -13.29 3.92
CA LYS A 109 -13.75 -14.38 4.62
C LYS A 109 -12.27 -14.40 4.32
N VAL A 110 -11.49 -15.01 5.21
CA VAL A 110 -10.06 -15.25 5.03
C VAL A 110 -9.81 -16.74 5.22
N SER A 111 -9.25 -17.41 4.23
CA SER A 111 -8.95 -18.84 4.27
C SER A 111 -7.45 -19.05 4.47
N LEU A 112 -7.07 -20.03 5.28
CA LEU A 112 -5.69 -20.43 5.50
C LEU A 112 -5.44 -21.81 4.88
N MET A 113 -4.32 -21.93 4.18
CA MET A 113 -3.75 -23.20 3.75
C MET A 113 -2.35 -23.37 4.34
N LYS A 114 -1.95 -24.61 4.57
CA LYS A 114 -0.62 -25.00 5.06
C LYS A 114 -0.10 -26.16 4.20
N ASN A 115 1.08 -26.02 3.61
CA ASN A 115 1.66 -27.00 2.68
C ASN A 115 0.70 -27.36 1.52
N GLY A 116 0.00 -26.38 0.95
CA GLY A 116 -0.96 -26.60 -0.13
C GLY A 116 -2.27 -27.29 0.29
N VAL A 117 -2.46 -27.58 1.57
CA VAL A 117 -3.69 -28.19 2.11
C VAL A 117 -4.52 -27.12 2.81
N TYR A 118 -5.81 -27.07 2.50
CA TYR A 118 -6.76 -26.19 3.19
C TYR A 118 -6.85 -26.55 4.68
N VAL A 119 -6.72 -25.54 5.55
CA VAL A 119 -6.80 -25.70 6.99
C VAL A 119 -8.19 -25.28 7.48
N ALA A 120 -8.54 -24.00 7.36
CA ALA A 120 -9.85 -23.47 7.74
C ALA A 120 -10.07 -22.04 7.22
N ASP A 121 -11.32 -21.58 7.28
CA ASP A 121 -11.68 -20.17 7.25
C ASP A 121 -11.37 -19.56 8.64
N MET A 122 -10.50 -18.56 8.68
CA MET A 122 -10.02 -17.94 9.91
C MET A 122 -11.05 -17.02 10.55
N LYS A 123 -11.04 -16.95 11.88
CA LYS A 123 -11.92 -16.06 12.64
C LYS A 123 -11.23 -14.72 12.88
N LYS A 124 -11.94 -13.64 12.55
CA LYS A 124 -11.54 -12.27 12.90
C LYS A 124 -11.57 -12.12 14.43
N VAL A 125 -10.47 -11.62 14.99
CA VAL A 125 -10.39 -11.22 16.39
C VAL A 125 -11.12 -9.88 16.54
N LYS A 126 -12.00 -9.80 17.55
CA LYS A 126 -12.73 -8.56 17.88
C LYS A 126 -11.81 -7.54 18.54
#